data_AF-A0A934LVL8-F1
#
_entry.id   AF-A0A934LVL8-F1
#
_cell.length_a   1.000
_cell.length_b   1.000
_cell.length_c   1.000
_cell.angle_alpha   90.00
_cell.angle_beta   90.00
_cell.angle_gamma   90.00
#
_symmetry.space_group_name_H-M   'P 1'
#
loop_
_entity.id
_entity.type
_entity.pdbx_description
1 polymer ?
#
loop_
_entity_poly.entity_id
_entity_poly.type
_entity_poly.pdbx_seq_one_letter_code
_entity_poly.pdbx_strand_id
1 'polypeptide(L)'
;LRRHQARYAEAVDAIQQALTFEESVSSRYYLGLCQFLGGDLTGARDTLTTVIDNPELLRQGQVMGAYILGQAAEASGDPAAARVWYDRMAEGAPKIIPVLQEESRRHKQTPYGEAIKDHARQMEQIIARRPLDAGRNT
;
A
#
# COMPACT_ATOMS: atom_id res chain seq x y z
N LEU A 1 19.34 1.77 2.05
CA LEU A 1 18.42 0.60 2.08
C LEU A 1 18.49 -0.20 3.38
N ARG A 2 19.61 -0.85 3.76
CA ARG A 2 19.66 -1.76 4.93
C ARG A 2 19.17 -1.16 6.27
N ARG A 3 19.51 0.10 6.57
CA ARG A 3 19.11 0.75 7.85
C ARG A 3 17.60 1.05 7.93
N HIS A 4 16.93 1.25 6.80
CA HIS A 4 15.48 1.48 6.78
C HIS A 4 14.72 0.17 6.93
N GLN A 5 15.17 -0.89 6.25
CA GLN A 5 14.61 -2.24 6.41
C GLN A 5 14.70 -2.74 7.86
N ALA A 6 15.81 -2.49 8.55
CA ALA A 6 15.95 -2.83 9.97
C ALA A 6 14.91 -2.10 10.86
N ARG A 7 14.64 -0.82 10.58
CA ARG A 7 13.64 -0.04 11.32
C ARG A 7 12.21 -0.53 11.05
N TYR A 8 11.92 -1.02 9.85
CA TYR A 8 10.61 -1.61 9.55
C TYR A 8 10.43 -2.97 10.25
N ALA A 9 11.49 -3.78 10.37
CA ALA A 9 11.44 -5.02 11.15
C ALA A 9 11.15 -4.74 12.63
N GLU A 10 11.84 -3.77 13.24
CA GLU A 10 11.54 -3.35 14.63
C GLU A 10 10.09 -2.84 14.78
N ALA A 11 9.59 -2.08 13.80
CA ALA A 11 8.21 -1.60 13.81
C ALA A 11 7.20 -2.75 13.69
N VAL A 12 7.48 -3.75 12.85
CA VAL A 12 6.67 -4.97 12.71
C VAL A 12 6.58 -5.69 14.05
N ASP A 13 7.70 -5.92 14.72
CA ASP A 13 7.73 -6.61 16.01
C ASP A 13 6.95 -5.86 17.09
N ALA A 14 7.11 -4.52 17.16
CA ALA A 14 6.41 -3.69 18.12
C ALA A 14 4.88 -3.69 17.90
N ILE A 15 4.44 -3.60 16.63
CA ILE A 15 3.00 -3.62 16.31
C ILE A 15 2.41 -5.01 16.56
N GLN A 16 3.13 -6.09 16.22
CA GLN A 16 2.70 -7.46 16.53
C GLN A 16 2.52 -7.66 18.04
N GLN A 17 3.45 -7.18 18.86
CA GLN A 17 3.31 -7.23 20.31
C GLN A 17 2.08 -6.45 20.78
N ALA A 18 1.86 -5.22 20.28
CA ALA A 18 0.70 -4.43 20.62
C ALA A 18 -0.62 -5.15 20.27
N LEU A 19 -0.68 -5.83 19.12
CA LEU A 19 -1.84 -6.60 18.68
C LEU A 19 -2.13 -7.83 19.56
N THR A 20 -1.19 -8.28 20.40
CA THR A 20 -1.48 -9.33 21.40
C THR A 20 -2.29 -8.81 22.59
N PHE A 21 -2.25 -7.50 22.85
CA PHE A 21 -2.99 -6.86 23.94
C PHE A 21 -4.31 -6.24 23.47
N GLU A 22 -4.32 -5.63 22.29
CA GLU A 22 -5.51 -4.96 21.75
C GLU A 22 -5.63 -5.14 20.25
N GLU A 23 -6.79 -5.67 19.83
CA GLU A 23 -7.12 -5.80 18.44
C GLU A 23 -7.52 -4.46 17.81
N SER A 24 -6.81 -4.05 16.77
CA SER A 24 -7.04 -2.76 16.12
C SER A 24 -6.86 -2.86 14.61
N VAL A 25 -7.88 -2.41 13.88
CA VAL A 25 -7.88 -2.32 12.41
C VAL A 25 -6.74 -1.43 11.92
N SER A 26 -6.55 -0.28 12.58
CA SER A 26 -5.47 0.66 12.28
C SER A 26 -4.10 0.02 12.52
N SER A 27 -3.91 -0.64 13.67
CA SER A 27 -2.64 -1.32 13.99
C SER A 27 -2.32 -2.42 12.97
N ARG A 28 -3.30 -3.24 12.60
CA ARG A 28 -3.15 -4.26 11.54
C ARG A 28 -2.82 -3.64 10.18
N TYR A 29 -3.46 -2.53 9.81
CA TYR A 29 -3.12 -1.82 8.58
C TYR A 29 -1.65 -1.34 8.61
N TYR A 30 -1.20 -0.73 9.71
CA TYR A 30 0.18 -0.28 9.85
C TYR A 30 1.18 -1.44 9.88
N LEU A 31 0.81 -2.59 10.44
CA LEU A 31 1.61 -3.82 10.34
C LEU A 31 1.84 -4.21 8.88
N GLY A 32 0.76 -4.29 8.09
CA GLY A 32 0.84 -4.61 6.67
C GLY A 32 1.66 -3.61 5.86
N LEU A 33 1.53 -2.32 6.17
CA LEU A 33 2.33 -1.26 5.57
C LEU A 33 3.83 -1.40 5.91
N CYS A 34 4.17 -1.68 7.18
CA CYS A 34 5.54 -1.88 7.60
C CYS A 34 6.16 -3.14 6.97
N GLN A 35 5.41 -4.23 6.85
CA GLN A 35 5.84 -5.43 6.12
C GLN A 35 6.16 -5.10 4.67
N PHE A 36 5.28 -4.37 3.98
CA PHE A 36 5.51 -3.93 2.59
C PHE A 36 6.77 -3.08 2.46
N LEU A 37 6.95 -2.07 3.32
CA LEU A 37 8.13 -1.21 3.32
C LEU A 37 9.42 -1.95 3.71
N GLY A 38 9.29 -3.02 4.50
CA GLY A 38 10.36 -3.97 4.81
C GLY A 38 10.71 -4.94 3.67
N GLY A 39 9.85 -5.04 2.64
CA GLY A 39 9.99 -5.97 1.52
C GLY A 39 9.31 -7.32 1.71
N ASP A 40 8.59 -7.53 2.81
CA ASP A 40 7.78 -8.73 3.06
C ASP A 40 6.42 -8.59 2.37
N LEU A 41 6.41 -8.83 1.05
CA LEU A 41 5.20 -8.74 0.24
C LEU A 41 4.16 -9.80 0.61
N THR A 42 4.60 -11.00 0.99
CA THR A 42 3.71 -12.09 1.42
C THR A 42 3.04 -11.75 2.74
N GLY A 43 3.80 -11.35 3.76
CA GLY A 43 3.24 -10.93 5.04
C GLY A 43 2.34 -9.70 4.90
N ALA A 44 2.75 -8.71 4.10
CA ALA A 44 1.91 -7.55 3.82
C ALA A 44 0.57 -7.94 3.21
N ARG A 45 0.57 -8.87 2.24
CA ARG A 45 -0.64 -9.40 1.62
C ARG A 45 -1.53 -10.08 2.65
N ASP A 46 -0.97 -11.01 3.40
CA ASP A 46 -1.71 -11.82 4.36
C ASP A 46 -2.31 -10.93 5.47
N THR A 47 -1.58 -9.92 5.95
CA THR A 47 -2.08 -8.96 6.93
C THR A 47 -3.15 -8.04 6.35
N LEU A 48 -2.89 -7.38 5.21
CA LEU A 48 -3.78 -6.34 4.68
C LEU A 48 -5.12 -6.89 4.20
N THR A 49 -5.15 -8.11 3.66
CA THR A 49 -6.40 -8.77 3.26
C THR A 49 -7.38 -8.95 4.43
N THR A 50 -6.90 -9.02 5.68
CA THR A 50 -7.77 -9.15 6.85
C THR A 50 -8.50 -7.84 7.23
N VAL A 51 -8.01 -6.68 6.78
CA VAL A 51 -8.51 -5.37 7.23
C VAL A 51 -8.95 -4.42 6.12
N ILE A 52 -8.58 -4.68 4.87
CA ILE A 52 -8.83 -3.74 3.77
C ILE A 52 -10.32 -3.45 3.53
N ASP A 53 -11.18 -4.42 3.82
CA ASP A 53 -12.64 -4.31 3.69
C ASP A 53 -13.33 -3.82 4.97
N ASN A 54 -12.58 -3.57 6.04
CA ASN A 54 -13.15 -3.09 7.29
C ASN A 54 -13.59 -1.61 7.13
N PRO A 55 -14.84 -1.26 7.49
CA PRO A 55 -15.36 0.10 7.35
C PRO A 55 -14.70 1.13 8.28
N GLU A 56 -14.07 0.69 9.36
CA GLU A 56 -13.31 1.56 10.27
C GLU A 56 -11.94 1.96 9.70
N LEU A 57 -11.45 1.23 8.68
CA LEU A 57 -10.22 1.60 8.01
C LEU A 57 -10.45 2.87 7.19
N LEU A 58 -9.67 3.91 7.49
CA LEU A 58 -9.72 5.17 6.76
C LEU A 58 -9.56 4.96 5.26
N ARG A 59 -10.28 5.74 4.45
CA ARG A 59 -10.27 5.61 2.98
C ARG A 59 -8.86 5.66 2.38
N GLN A 60 -7.97 6.48 2.94
CA GLN A 60 -6.56 6.51 2.54
C GLN A 60 -5.88 5.15 2.74
N GLY A 61 -6.13 4.49 3.88
CA GLY A 61 -5.62 3.15 4.17
C GLY A 61 -6.18 2.09 3.23
N GLN A 62 -7.47 2.18 2.86
CA GLN A 62 -8.06 1.27 1.87
C GLN A 62 -7.38 1.41 0.49
N VAL A 63 -7.14 2.65 0.03
CA VAL A 63 -6.48 2.91 -1.26
C VAL A 63 -5.02 2.47 -1.27
N MET A 64 -4.28 2.80 -0.20
CA MET A 64 -2.90 2.36 -0.03
C MET A 64 -2.79 0.84 0.12
N GLY A 65 -3.69 0.22 0.87
CA GLY A 65 -3.78 -1.23 1.01
C GLY A 65 -4.03 -1.91 -0.33
N ALA A 66 -4.96 -1.38 -1.13
CA ALA A 66 -5.25 -1.92 -2.46
C ALA A 66 -4.04 -1.79 -3.41
N TYR A 67 -3.32 -0.67 -3.36
CA TYR A 67 -2.06 -0.52 -4.08
C TYR A 67 -1.02 -1.59 -3.68
N ILE A 68 -0.82 -1.79 -2.37
CA ILE A 68 0.14 -2.78 -1.85
C ILE A 68 -0.25 -4.20 -2.24
N LEU A 69 -1.52 -4.56 -2.15
CA LEU A 69 -2.03 -5.87 -2.55
C LEU A 69 -1.86 -6.11 -4.05
N GLY A 70 -2.01 -5.07 -4.87
CA GLY A 70 -1.71 -5.15 -6.30
C GLY A 70 -0.22 -5.42 -6.58
N GLN A 71 0.67 -4.71 -5.89
CA GLN A 71 2.12 -4.92 -5.99
C GLN A 71 2.53 -6.33 -5.54
N ALA A 72 1.95 -6.82 -4.43
CA ALA A 72 2.19 -8.16 -3.94
C ALA A 72 1.70 -9.23 -4.93
N ALA A 73 0.54 -9.03 -5.55
CA ALA A 73 0.01 -9.94 -6.57
C ALA A 73 0.89 -9.96 -7.85
N GLU A 74 1.37 -8.80 -8.33
CA GLU A 74 2.31 -8.76 -9.47
C GLU A 74 3.61 -9.50 -9.14
N ALA A 75 4.18 -9.27 -7.96
CA ALA A 75 5.39 -9.97 -7.52
C ALA A 75 5.19 -11.49 -7.37
N SER A 76 3.95 -11.91 -7.10
CA SER A 76 3.55 -13.32 -7.01
C SER A 76 3.32 -13.96 -8.39
N GLY A 77 3.37 -13.19 -9.48
CA GLY A 77 3.03 -13.67 -10.82
C GLY A 77 1.52 -13.83 -11.06
N ASP A 78 0.68 -13.14 -10.30
CA ASP A 78 -0.79 -13.12 -10.46
C ASP A 78 -1.28 -11.76 -10.99
N PRO A 79 -1.16 -11.52 -12.31
CA PRO A 79 -1.58 -10.25 -12.92
C PRO A 79 -3.11 -10.05 -12.88
N ALA A 80 -3.89 -11.13 -12.76
CA ALA A 80 -5.35 -11.04 -12.67
C ALA A 80 -5.75 -10.49 -11.30
N ALA A 81 -5.20 -11.03 -10.22
CA ALA A 81 -5.41 -10.49 -8.88
C ALA A 81 -4.86 -9.07 -8.75
N ALA A 82 -3.68 -8.80 -9.34
CA ALA A 82 -3.12 -7.45 -9.36
C ALA A 82 -4.08 -6.42 -9.96
N ARG A 83 -4.73 -6.78 -11.08
CA ARG A 83 -5.70 -5.91 -11.75
C ARG A 83 -6.90 -5.59 -10.85
N VAL A 84 -7.46 -6.59 -10.18
CA VAL A 84 -8.57 -6.39 -9.22
C VAL A 84 -8.17 -5.40 -8.13
N TRP A 85 -6.97 -5.56 -7.56
CA TRP A 85 -6.50 -4.67 -6.50
C TRP A 85 -6.21 -3.26 -6.99
N TYR A 86 -5.61 -3.12 -8.17
CA TYR A 86 -5.43 -1.82 -8.78
C TYR A 86 -6.77 -1.15 -9.12
N ASP A 87 -7.80 -1.91 -9.49
CA ASP A 87 -9.14 -1.36 -9.77
C ASP A 87 -9.71 -0.70 -8.53
N ARG A 88 -9.64 -1.40 -7.41
CA ARG A 88 -10.04 -0.87 -6.10
C ARG A 88 -9.22 0.35 -5.67
N MET A 89 -7.91 0.35 -5.93
CA MET A 89 -7.05 1.51 -5.68
C MET A 89 -7.52 2.73 -6.49
N ALA A 90 -7.78 2.53 -7.79
CA ALA A 90 -8.14 3.59 -8.71
C ALA A 90 -9.48 4.27 -8.37
N GLU A 91 -10.44 3.55 -7.76
CA GLU A 91 -11.71 4.13 -7.31
C GLU A 91 -11.53 5.26 -6.28
N GLY A 92 -10.55 5.15 -5.38
CA GLY A 92 -10.27 6.16 -4.36
C GLY A 92 -9.12 7.11 -4.71
N ALA A 93 -8.27 6.73 -5.66
CA ALA A 93 -7.06 7.45 -6.03
C ALA A 93 -7.25 8.93 -6.38
N PRO A 94 -8.30 9.39 -7.09
CA PRO A 94 -8.48 10.81 -7.43
C PRO A 94 -8.51 11.75 -6.20
N LYS A 95 -8.97 11.24 -5.04
CA LYS A 95 -8.99 12.01 -3.79
C LYS A 95 -7.72 11.82 -2.96
N ILE A 96 -7.04 10.69 -3.09
CA ILE A 96 -5.90 10.32 -2.24
C ILE A 96 -4.56 10.77 -2.85
N ILE A 97 -4.37 10.65 -4.17
CA ILE A 97 -3.11 11.06 -4.83
C ILE A 97 -2.74 12.51 -4.52
N PRO A 98 -3.66 13.50 -4.60
CA PRO A 98 -3.33 14.88 -4.24
C PRO A 98 -2.87 15.05 -2.78
N VAL A 99 -3.46 14.28 -1.86
CA VAL A 99 -3.08 14.28 -0.44
C VAL A 99 -1.67 13.71 -0.27
N LEU A 100 -1.35 12.61 -0.94
CA LEU A 100 0.00 12.03 -0.93
C LEU A 100 1.04 12.99 -1.52
N GLN A 101 0.69 13.69 -2.60
CA GLN A 101 1.56 14.70 -3.22
C GLN A 101 1.80 15.90 -2.30
N GLU A 102 0.77 16.37 -1.61
CA GLU A 102 0.90 17.42 -0.58
C GLU A 102 1.79 16.97 0.57
N GLU A 103 1.57 15.76 1.10
CA GLU A 103 2.38 15.18 2.16
C GLU A 103 3.86 15.05 1.75
N SER A 104 4.12 14.52 0.54
CA SER A 104 5.46 14.45 -0.02
C SER A 104 6.13 15.84 -0.09
N ARG A 105 5.37 16.88 -0.48
CA ARG A 105 5.87 18.26 -0.52
C ARG A 105 6.19 18.81 0.86
N ARG A 106 5.41 18.49 1.89
CA ARG A 106 5.68 18.86 3.29
C ARG A 106 6.94 18.20 3.84
N HIS A 107 7.21 16.97 3.39
CA HIS A 107 8.36 16.17 3.81
C HIS A 107 9.49 16.14 2.77
N LYS A 108 9.64 17.23 1.99
CA LYS A 108 10.63 17.33 0.91
C LYS A 108 12.05 17.03 1.42
N GLN A 109 12.87 16.38 0.58
CA GLN A 109 14.26 16.00 0.90
C GLN A 109 14.41 15.02 2.07
N THR A 110 13.32 14.34 2.46
CA THR A 110 13.39 13.21 3.41
C THR A 110 13.15 11.89 2.67
N PRO A 111 13.71 10.76 3.16
CA PRO A 111 13.40 9.44 2.61
C PRO A 111 11.89 9.12 2.61
N TYR A 112 11.16 9.61 3.61
CA TYR A 112 9.70 9.45 3.70
C TYR A 112 8.97 10.22 2.58
N GLY A 113 9.33 11.49 2.37
CA GLY A 113 8.73 12.31 1.32
C GLY A 113 9.00 11.77 -0.08
N GLU A 114 10.20 11.24 -0.35
CA GLU A 114 10.52 10.60 -1.63
C GLU A 114 9.77 9.27 -1.82
N ALA A 115 9.62 8.44 -0.77
CA ALA A 115 8.83 7.21 -0.87
C ALA A 115 7.36 7.48 -1.22
N ILE A 116 6.74 8.47 -0.56
CA ILE A 116 5.35 8.86 -0.87
C ILE A 116 5.23 9.38 -2.30
N LYS A 117 6.18 10.19 -2.75
CA LYS A 117 6.23 10.70 -4.13
C LYS A 117 6.26 9.56 -5.14
N ASP A 118 7.09 8.55 -4.88
CA ASP A 118 7.23 7.40 -5.75
C ASP A 118 5.95 6.56 -5.78
N HIS A 119 5.29 6.35 -4.64
CA HIS A 119 3.99 5.66 -4.61
C HIS A 119 2.92 6.43 -5.38
N ALA A 120 2.79 7.74 -5.17
CA ALA A 120 1.83 8.57 -5.90
C ALA A 120 2.06 8.49 -7.42
N ARG A 121 3.32 8.61 -7.85
CA ARG A 121 3.70 8.47 -9.27
C ARG A 121 3.37 7.08 -9.83
N GLN A 122 3.63 6.02 -9.07
CA GLN A 122 3.32 4.65 -9.51
C GLN A 122 1.81 4.44 -9.65
N MET A 123 1.01 4.94 -8.70
CA MET A 123 -0.46 4.92 -8.81
C MET A 123 -0.96 5.64 -10.06
N GLU A 124 -0.44 6.83 -10.36
CA GLU A 124 -0.78 7.58 -11.57
C GLU A 124 -0.44 6.78 -12.84
N GLN A 125 0.73 6.15 -12.89
CA GLN A 125 1.13 5.31 -14.02
C GLN A 125 0.23 4.09 -14.20
N ILE A 126 -0.12 3.41 -13.11
CA ILE A 126 -1.06 2.28 -13.12
C ILE A 126 -2.41 2.74 -13.66
N ILE A 127 -2.91 3.90 -13.20
CA ILE A 127 -4.20 4.44 -13.66
C ILE A 127 -4.15 4.80 -15.16
N ALA A 128 -3.08 5.46 -15.60
CA ALA A 128 -2.93 5.90 -16.99
C ALA A 128 -2.79 4.74 -17.98
N ARG A 129 -2.32 3.55 -17.54
CA ARG A 129 -2.18 2.36 -18.39
C ARG A 129 -3.48 1.57 -18.56
N ARG A 130 -4.46 1.72 -17.66
CA ARG A 130 -5.75 1.00 -17.72
C ARG A 130 -6.51 1.13 -19.05
N PRO A 131 -6.60 2.31 -19.69
CA PRO A 131 -7.33 2.44 -20.96
C PRO A 131 -6.69 1.61 -22.08
N LEU A 132 -5.38 1.35 -22.00
CA LEU A 132 -4.64 0.62 -23.03
C LEU A 132 -4.82 -0.90 -22.92
N ASP A 133 -5.08 -1.41 -21.72
CA ASP A 133 -5.28 -2.85 -21.49
C ASP A 133 -6.73 -3.32 -21.70
N ALA A 134 -7.69 -2.40 -21.78
CA ALA A 134 -9.08 -2.71 -22.12
C ALA A 134 -9.28 -2.95 -23.63
N GLY A 135 -8.40 -2.39 -24.48
CA GLY A 135 -8.46 -2.53 -25.95
C GLY A 135 -7.57 -3.62 -26.54
N ARG A 136 -6.84 -4.38 -25.71
CA ARG A 136 -5.92 -5.46 -26.15
C ARG A 136 -6.47 -6.88 -25.98
N ASN A 137 -7.67 -7.03 -25.43
CA ASN A 137 -8.38 -8.30 -25.25
C ASN A 137 -9.62 -8.39 -26.17
N THR A 138 -9.44 -8.12 -27.45
CA THR A 138 -10.37 -8.48 -28.55
C THR A 138 -9.58 -9.19 -29.62
#